data_AF-A0A846UTM6-F1
#
_entry.id   AF-A0A846UTM6-F1
#
_cell.length_a   1.000
_cell.length_b   1.000
_cell.length_c   1.000
_cell.angle_alpha   90.00
_cell.angle_beta   90.00
_cell.angle_gamma   90.00
#
_symmetry.space_group_name_H-M   'P 1'
#
loop_
_entity.id
_entity.type
_entity.pdbx_description
1 polymer ?
#
loop_
_entity_poly.entity_id
_entity_poly.type
_entity_poly.pdbx_seq_one_letter_code
_entity_poly.pdbx_strand_id
1 'polypeptide(L)'
;MATRDVVFPAGRRALYERNRYSPAIRSNGFLFVSGQVGSRDDGSPEPDLERQVSLAFEHLNEVLAAAGCAFEDVVDVTVFMVDPESVFEKVWSLVPKYWGEAPHPTLTAVGVTWLYGFQFEIKVVAKLPAE
;
A
#
# COMPACT_ATOMS: atom_id res chain seq x y z
N MET A 1 -20.49 -20.31 -2.93
CA MET A 1 -19.19 -19.59 -2.96
C MET A 1 -19.07 -18.83 -1.65
N ALA A 2 -17.94 -18.94 -0.95
CA ALA A 2 -17.76 -18.15 0.27
C ALA A 2 -17.70 -16.65 -0.11
N THR A 3 -18.49 -15.83 0.59
CA THR A 3 -18.40 -14.37 0.50
C THR A 3 -17.02 -13.93 0.97
N ARG A 4 -16.36 -13.03 0.24
CA ARG A 4 -15.09 -12.44 0.66
C ARG A 4 -15.31 -11.53 1.86
N ASP A 5 -14.47 -11.62 2.89
CA ASP A 5 -14.41 -10.67 3.99
C ASP A 5 -13.56 -9.47 3.55
N VAL A 6 -14.24 -8.38 3.20
CA VAL A 6 -13.61 -7.19 2.60
C VAL A 6 -13.41 -6.11 3.66
N VAL A 7 -12.21 -5.52 3.66
CA VAL A 7 -11.88 -4.33 4.47
C VAL A 7 -11.91 -3.10 3.58
N PHE A 8 -12.63 -2.07 4.03
CA PHE A 8 -12.60 -0.75 3.43
C PHE A 8 -12.07 0.28 4.45
N PRO A 9 -11.08 1.12 4.07
CA PRO A 9 -10.69 2.25 4.90
C PRO A 9 -11.85 3.24 5.04
N ALA A 10 -11.79 4.08 6.07
CA ALA A 10 -12.72 5.19 6.20
C ALA A 10 -12.54 6.16 5.01
N GLY A 11 -13.64 6.65 4.45
CA GLY A 11 -13.63 7.54 3.29
C GLY A 11 -13.83 6.82 1.96
N ARG A 12 -14.28 7.58 0.95
CA ARG A 12 -14.54 7.05 -0.40
C ARG A 12 -13.28 7.19 -1.23
N ARG A 13 -12.70 6.07 -1.70
CA ARG A 13 -11.60 6.11 -2.68
C ARG A 13 -12.13 5.78 -4.07
N ALA A 14 -12.13 6.78 -4.94
CA ALA A 14 -12.67 6.70 -6.29
C ALA A 14 -12.10 5.54 -7.12
N LEU A 15 -10.85 5.14 -6.88
CA LEU A 15 -10.18 4.04 -7.59
C LEU A 15 -10.90 2.69 -7.41
N TYR A 16 -11.30 2.34 -6.18
CA TYR A 16 -11.91 1.04 -5.90
C TYR A 16 -13.28 0.90 -6.58
N GLU A 17 -14.10 1.95 -6.49
CA GLU A 17 -15.42 2.00 -7.15
C GLU A 17 -15.27 1.99 -8.68
N ARG A 18 -14.36 2.81 -9.22
CA ARG A 18 -14.13 2.94 -10.67
C ARG A 18 -13.60 1.65 -11.30
N ASN A 19 -12.64 1.00 -10.64
CA ASN A 19 -11.91 -0.13 -11.20
C ASN A 19 -12.36 -1.51 -10.66
N ARG A 20 -13.36 -1.54 -9.76
CA ARG A 20 -14.02 -2.77 -9.26
C ARG A 20 -13.08 -3.77 -8.58
N TYR A 21 -12.25 -3.28 -7.66
CA TYR A 21 -11.39 -4.12 -6.82
C TYR A 21 -11.48 -3.68 -5.35
N SER A 22 -11.20 -4.61 -4.44
CA SER A 22 -11.24 -4.34 -3.00
C SER A 22 -9.95 -3.72 -2.48
N PRO A 23 -10.00 -2.88 -1.43
CA PRO A 23 -8.80 -2.34 -0.80
C PRO A 23 -7.96 -3.42 -0.12
N ALA A 24 -8.62 -4.28 0.66
CA ALA A 24 -7.99 -5.44 1.27
C ALA A 24 -9.01 -6.56 1.55
N ILE A 25 -8.51 -7.78 1.68
CA ILE A 25 -9.29 -8.98 2.01
C ILE A 25 -8.71 -9.64 3.25
N ARG A 26 -9.56 -9.95 4.24
CA ARG A 26 -9.20 -10.86 5.34
C ARG A 26 -9.36 -12.29 4.87
N SER A 27 -8.35 -13.11 5.11
CA SER A 27 -8.40 -14.53 4.78
C SER A 27 -7.43 -15.33 5.63
N ASN A 28 -7.95 -16.27 6.42
CA ASN A 28 -7.18 -17.24 7.20
C ASN A 28 -6.06 -16.63 8.07
N GLY A 29 -6.38 -15.60 8.86
CA GLY A 29 -5.42 -14.96 9.77
C GLY A 29 -4.48 -13.95 9.11
N PHE A 30 -4.68 -13.65 7.82
CA PHE A 30 -3.92 -12.64 7.09
C PHE A 30 -4.82 -11.59 6.46
N LEU A 31 -4.25 -10.40 6.28
CA LEU A 31 -4.79 -9.32 5.50
C LEU A 31 -3.99 -9.19 4.20
N PHE A 32 -4.66 -9.37 3.08
CA PHE A 32 -4.09 -9.15 1.75
C PHE A 32 -4.50 -7.77 1.26
N VAL A 33 -3.54 -6.85 1.19
CA VAL A 33 -3.78 -5.46 0.81
C VAL A 33 -3.50 -5.31 -0.68
N SER A 34 -4.43 -4.70 -1.42
CA SER A 34 -4.19 -4.25 -2.79
C SER A 34 -3.07 -3.22 -2.83
N GLY A 35 -2.40 -3.09 -3.97
CA GLY A 35 -1.38 -2.07 -4.16
C GLY A 35 -1.87 -0.68 -3.78
N GLN A 36 -1.10 -0.01 -2.93
CA GLN A 36 -1.37 1.34 -2.47
C GLN A 36 -0.49 2.31 -3.24
N VAL A 37 -1.13 3.37 -3.73
CA VAL A 37 -0.55 4.39 -4.61
C VAL A 37 -0.87 5.78 -4.07
N GLY A 38 -0.05 6.76 -4.43
CA GLY A 38 -0.21 8.16 -4.05
C GLY A 38 -1.29 8.88 -4.86
N SER A 39 -2.55 8.47 -4.68
CA SER A 39 -3.68 9.09 -5.37
C SER A 39 -4.24 10.30 -4.64
N ARG A 40 -4.83 11.22 -5.37
CA ARG A 40 -5.73 12.25 -4.83
C ARG A 40 -7.15 11.68 -4.71
N ASP A 41 -8.06 12.44 -4.10
CA ASP A 41 -9.46 12.02 -3.87
C ASP A 41 -10.19 11.65 -5.18
N ASP A 42 -9.85 12.29 -6.29
CA ASP A 42 -10.38 12.00 -7.63
C ASP A 42 -9.77 10.76 -8.30
N GLY A 43 -8.81 10.12 -7.64
CA GLY A 43 -8.06 8.96 -8.11
C GLY A 43 -6.99 9.29 -9.15
N SER A 44 -6.62 10.55 -9.33
CA SER A 44 -5.46 10.97 -10.15
C SER A 44 -4.15 10.85 -9.36
N PRO A 45 -3.01 10.66 -10.04
CA PRO A 45 -1.70 10.62 -9.38
C PRO A 45 -1.29 11.99 -8.84
N GLU A 46 -0.73 12.01 -7.64
CA GLU A 46 -0.03 13.17 -7.11
C GLU A 46 1.25 13.44 -7.92
N PRO A 47 1.42 14.62 -8.54
CA PRO A 47 2.55 14.91 -9.43
C PRO A 47 3.90 15.01 -8.73
N ASP A 48 3.95 15.41 -7.44
CA ASP A 48 5.22 15.40 -6.71
C ASP A 48 5.54 13.98 -6.21
N LEU A 49 6.70 13.44 -6.59
CA LEU A 49 7.08 12.07 -6.27
C LEU A 49 7.15 11.81 -4.75
N GLU A 50 7.72 12.72 -3.96
CA GLU A 50 7.83 12.50 -2.51
C GLU A 50 6.46 12.50 -1.86
N ARG A 51 5.60 13.46 -2.24
CA ARG A 51 4.21 13.49 -1.77
C ARG A 51 3.44 12.26 -2.25
N GLN A 52 3.67 11.78 -3.46
CA GLN A 52 3.05 10.57 -3.99
C GLN A 52 3.42 9.33 -3.17
N VAL A 53 4.70 9.17 -2.81
CA VAL A 53 5.15 8.09 -1.92
C VAL A 53 4.52 8.24 -0.54
N SER A 54 4.53 9.44 0.04
CA SER A 54 3.89 9.70 1.34
C SER A 54 2.40 9.38 1.35
N LEU A 55 1.67 9.77 0.30
CA LEU A 55 0.25 9.41 0.14
C LEU A 55 0.06 7.90 0.01
N ALA A 56 0.93 7.18 -0.69
CA ALA A 56 0.84 5.72 -0.80
C ALA A 56 0.96 5.04 0.58
N PHE A 57 1.87 5.51 1.44
CA PHE A 57 2.01 5.01 2.80
C PHE A 57 0.87 5.46 3.74
N GLU A 58 0.42 6.71 3.65
CA GLU A 58 -0.76 7.20 4.38
C GLU A 58 -1.98 6.34 4.06
N HIS A 59 -2.20 6.09 2.77
CA HIS A 59 -3.26 5.24 2.28
C HIS A 59 -3.15 3.80 2.75
N LEU A 60 -1.94 3.25 2.77
CA LEU A 60 -1.68 1.92 3.30
C LEU A 60 -2.04 1.85 4.78
N ASN A 61 -1.61 2.82 5.58
CA ASN A 61 -1.89 2.86 7.02
C ASN A 61 -3.39 2.96 7.31
N GLU A 62 -4.15 3.72 6.51
CA GLU A 62 -5.62 3.76 6.63
C GLU A 62 -6.27 2.39 6.37
N VAL A 63 -5.76 1.64 5.38
CA VAL A 63 -6.27 0.29 5.07
C VAL A 63 -5.92 -0.70 6.17
N LEU A 64 -4.68 -0.65 6.69
CA LEU A 64 -4.25 -1.46 7.83
C LEU A 64 -5.09 -1.15 9.07
N ALA A 65 -5.28 0.12 9.39
CA ALA A 65 -6.05 0.56 10.55
C ALA A 65 -7.51 0.10 10.49
N ALA A 66 -8.15 0.11 9.31
CA ALA A 66 -9.49 -0.43 9.12
C ALA A 66 -9.59 -1.95 9.33
N ALA A 67 -8.45 -2.65 9.27
CA ALA A 67 -8.36 -4.06 9.62
C ALA A 67 -8.04 -4.31 11.11
N GLY A 68 -7.76 -3.26 11.89
CA GLY A 68 -7.20 -3.37 13.24
C GLY A 68 -5.69 -3.64 13.26
N CYS A 69 -5.00 -3.44 12.14
CA CYS A 69 -3.56 -3.62 11.99
C CYS A 69 -2.81 -2.28 11.99
N ALA A 70 -1.51 -2.35 12.26
CA ALA A 70 -0.54 -1.31 11.99
C ALA A 70 0.56 -1.83 11.04
N PHE A 71 1.53 -0.97 10.70
CA PHE A 71 2.65 -1.39 9.86
C PHE A 71 3.47 -2.52 10.51
N GLU A 72 3.54 -2.55 11.84
CA GLU A 72 4.22 -3.60 12.62
C GLU A 72 3.66 -5.01 12.38
N ASP A 73 2.41 -5.11 11.92
CA ASP A 73 1.78 -6.39 11.58
C ASP A 73 2.12 -6.86 10.14
N VAL A 74 2.77 -6.02 9.34
CA VAL A 74 3.18 -6.36 7.98
C VAL A 74 4.28 -7.40 8.02
N VAL A 75 4.08 -8.50 7.29
CA VAL A 75 5.04 -9.61 7.22
C VAL A 75 5.77 -9.67 5.89
N ASP A 76 5.14 -9.16 4.82
CA ASP A 76 5.72 -9.13 3.46
C ASP A 76 5.39 -7.83 2.74
N VAL A 77 6.39 -7.28 2.06
CA VAL A 77 6.31 -6.07 1.25
C VAL A 77 6.82 -6.35 -0.17
N THR A 78 6.05 -5.94 -1.16
CA THR A 78 6.53 -5.74 -2.53
C THR A 78 6.40 -4.27 -2.92
N VAL A 79 7.49 -3.66 -3.39
CA VAL A 79 7.52 -2.29 -3.91
C VAL A 79 7.72 -2.32 -5.41
N PHE A 80 6.94 -1.52 -6.13
CA PHE A 80 7.08 -1.30 -7.56
C PHE A 80 7.41 0.16 -7.84
N MET A 81 8.41 0.39 -8.70
CA MET A 81 8.84 1.73 -9.09
C MET A 81 8.95 1.83 -10.61
N VAL A 82 8.46 2.93 -11.17
CA VAL A 82 8.77 3.33 -12.55
C VAL A 82 10.12 4.05 -12.54
N ASP A 83 11.03 3.62 -13.40
CA ASP A 83 12.38 4.19 -13.53
C ASP A 83 13.16 4.23 -12.19
N PRO A 84 13.31 3.08 -11.48
CA PRO A 84 13.95 3.05 -10.16
C PRO A 84 15.37 3.60 -10.16
N GLU A 85 16.12 3.51 -11.26
CA GLU A 85 17.48 4.07 -11.34
C GLU A 85 17.53 5.57 -11.03
N SER A 86 16.49 6.34 -11.40
CA SER A 86 16.45 7.78 -11.15
C SER A 86 15.75 8.15 -9.84
N VAL A 87 14.86 7.29 -9.32
CA VAL A 87 13.99 7.64 -8.18
C VAL A 87 14.31 6.91 -6.87
N PHE A 88 15.05 5.81 -6.90
CA PHE A 88 15.20 4.89 -5.76
C PHE A 88 15.61 5.60 -4.47
N GLU A 89 16.73 6.33 -4.46
CA GLU A 89 17.25 6.98 -3.25
C GLU A 89 16.25 7.98 -2.65
N LYS A 90 15.51 8.69 -3.51
CA LYS A 90 14.49 9.65 -3.09
C LYS A 90 13.34 8.94 -2.38
N VAL A 91 12.84 7.86 -2.98
CA VAL A 91 11.79 7.00 -2.41
C VAL A 91 12.27 6.36 -1.09
N TRP A 92 13.47 5.80 -1.08
CA TRP A 92 14.02 5.06 0.07
C TRP A 92 14.34 5.96 1.27
N SER A 93 14.55 7.27 1.05
CA SER A 93 14.72 8.23 2.14
C SER A 93 13.44 8.45 2.98
N LEU A 94 12.26 8.17 2.42
CA LEU A 94 10.97 8.37 3.08
C LEU A 94 10.53 7.17 3.91
N VAL A 95 10.94 6.00 3.47
CA VAL A 95 10.64 4.69 4.07
C VAL A 95 10.77 4.65 5.61
N PRO A 96 11.85 5.16 6.24
CA PRO A 96 12.03 5.02 7.70
C PRO A 96 10.95 5.76 8.51
N LYS A 97 10.26 6.73 7.90
CA LYS A 97 9.13 7.44 8.53
C LYS A 97 7.90 6.55 8.72
N TYR A 98 7.84 5.42 8.01
CA TYR A 98 6.69 4.51 7.97
C TYR A 98 7.03 3.08 8.42
N TRP A 99 8.28 2.62 8.27
CA TRP A 99 8.66 1.21 8.51
C TRP A 99 8.76 0.78 9.99
N GLY A 100 8.61 1.70 10.94
CA GLY A 100 8.85 1.41 12.35
C GLY A 100 10.29 0.98 12.64
N GLU A 101 10.53 0.47 13.84
CA GLU A 101 11.82 -0.06 14.26
C GLU A 101 11.97 -1.55 13.92
N ALA A 102 13.20 -2.06 13.88
CA ALA A 102 13.46 -3.47 13.62
C ALA A 102 12.82 -4.40 14.68
N PRO A 103 12.41 -5.64 14.32
CA PRO A 103 12.61 -6.30 13.02
C PRO A 103 11.66 -5.82 11.92
N HIS A 104 12.20 -5.62 10.72
CA HIS A 104 11.44 -5.20 9.53
C HIS A 104 10.81 -6.39 8.79
N PRO A 105 9.75 -6.19 7.98
CA PRO A 105 9.15 -7.25 7.14
C PRO A 105 10.11 -7.77 6.06
N THR A 106 9.76 -8.89 5.42
CA THR A 106 10.41 -9.26 4.15
C THR A 106 10.11 -8.21 3.08
N LEU A 107 11.06 -8.01 2.16
CA LEU A 107 10.96 -6.95 1.15
C LEU A 107 11.48 -7.43 -0.21
N THR A 108 10.72 -7.09 -1.25
CA THR A 108 11.16 -7.17 -2.65
C THR A 108 10.88 -5.84 -3.34
N ALA A 109 11.87 -5.25 -4.02
CA ALA A 109 11.69 -4.04 -4.84
C ALA A 109 11.93 -4.36 -6.32
N VAL A 110 11.03 -3.92 -7.19
CA VAL A 110 11.06 -4.24 -8.63
C VAL A 110 10.85 -2.99 -9.48
N GLY A 111 11.69 -2.83 -10.50
CA GLY A 111 11.46 -1.86 -11.57
C GLY A 111 10.38 -2.34 -12.53
N VAL A 112 9.39 -1.51 -12.79
CA VAL A 112 8.28 -1.80 -13.71
C VAL A 112 8.12 -0.70 -14.74
N THR A 113 7.48 -1.02 -15.87
CA THR A 113 7.31 -0.06 -16.96
C THR A 113 6.09 0.84 -16.79
N TRP A 114 5.12 0.47 -15.94
CA TRP A 114 3.86 1.22 -15.80
C TRP A 114 3.08 0.82 -14.54
N LEU A 115 2.47 1.82 -13.86
CA LEU A 115 1.62 1.65 -12.67
C LEU A 115 0.37 2.55 -12.74
N TYR A 116 -0.50 2.40 -13.75
CA TYR A 116 -1.74 3.21 -13.86
C TYR A 116 -1.53 4.74 -13.78
N GLY A 117 -0.39 5.24 -14.26
CA GLY A 117 -0.02 6.67 -14.21
C GLY A 117 0.66 7.12 -12.91
N PHE A 118 0.87 6.21 -11.95
CA PHE A 118 1.70 6.42 -10.77
C PHE A 118 3.17 6.04 -11.04
N GLN A 119 4.06 6.50 -10.17
CA GLN A 119 5.49 6.20 -10.19
C GLN A 119 5.91 5.22 -9.08
N PHE A 120 5.09 5.07 -8.05
CA PHE A 120 5.35 4.21 -6.90
C PHE A 120 4.08 3.46 -6.48
N GLU A 121 4.22 2.17 -6.20
CA GLU A 121 3.17 1.33 -5.61
C GLU A 121 3.78 0.42 -4.55
N ILE A 122 3.09 0.29 -3.41
CA ILE A 122 3.45 -0.64 -2.33
C ILE A 122 2.32 -1.64 -2.11
N LYS A 123 2.67 -2.93 -2.13
CA LYS A 123 1.77 -4.05 -1.85
C LYS A 123 2.25 -4.77 -0.60
N VAL A 124 1.34 -5.08 0.32
CA VAL A 124 1.69 -5.77 1.56
C VAL A 124 0.79 -6.96 1.87
N VAL A 125 1.33 -7.85 2.69
CA VAL A 125 0.55 -8.84 3.46
C VAL A 125 0.82 -8.58 4.93
N ALA A 126 -0.24 -8.48 5.74
CA ALA A 126 -0.14 -8.34 7.18
C ALA A 126 -0.75 -9.53 7.90
N LYS A 127 -0.22 -9.87 9.07
CA LYS A 127 -0.84 -10.82 9.99
C LYS A 127 -1.98 -10.12 10.71
N LEU A 128 -3.15 -10.74 10.77
CA LEU A 128 -4.24 -10.18 11.56
C LEU A 128 -3.94 -10.36 13.06
N PRO A 129 -4.36 -9.43 13.94
CA PRO A 129 -4.30 -9.62 15.38
C PRO A 129 -4.96 -10.95 15.76
N ALA A 130 -4.37 -11.66 16.72
CA ALA A 130 -5.05 -12.79 17.32
C ALA A 130 -6.29 -12.28 18.09
N GLU A 131 -7.42 -12.97 17.94
CA GLU A 131 -8.57 -12.79 18.83
C GLU A 131 -8.23 -13.14 20.29
#